data_AF-E8M6S5-F1
#
_entry.id   AF-E8M6S5-F1
#
_cell.length_a   1.000
_cell.length_b   1.000
_cell.length_c   1.000
_cell.angle_alpha   90.00
_cell.angle_beta   90.00
_cell.angle_gamma   90.00
#
_symmetry.space_group_name_H-M   'P 1'
#
loop_
_entity.id
_entity.type
_entity.pdbx_description
1 polymer ?
#
loop_
_entity_poly.entity_id
_entity_poly.type
_entity_poly.pdbx_seq_one_letter_code
_entity_poly.pdbx_strand_id
1 'polypeptide(L)' 'MESNKAQLRKDFYAQISHLQAYSLPQTKPTLSLLTEEELLELESLWVELSVWKKKQNH' A
#
# COMPACT_ATOMS: atom_id res chain seq x y z
N MET A 1 -12.92 14.87 4.84
CA MET A 1 -12.41 13.47 5.01
C MET A 1 -11.59 12.97 3.82
N GLU A 2 -11.38 13.77 2.76
CA GLU A 2 -10.62 13.36 1.57
C GLU A 2 -9.10 13.44 1.73
N SER A 3 -8.59 14.33 2.60
CA SER A 3 -7.16 14.46 2.89
C SER A 3 -6.53 13.19 3.49
N ASN A 4 -7.35 12.32 4.10
CA ASN A 4 -6.88 11.04 4.62
C ASN A 4 -6.58 10.02 3.50
N LYS A 5 -7.34 10.01 2.40
CA LYS A 5 -7.12 9.03 1.32
C LYS A 5 -5.81 9.28 0.59
N ALA A 6 -5.47 10.54 0.30
CA ALA A 6 -4.22 10.88 -0.36
C ALA A 6 -2.99 10.55 0.50
N GLN A 7 -3.07 10.76 1.83
CA GLN A 7 -2.02 10.31 2.75
C GLN A 7 -1.92 8.79 2.80
N LEU A 8 -3.05 8.09 2.90
CA LEU A 8 -3.08 6.63 2.93
C LEU A 8 -2.45 6.03 1.66
N ARG A 9 -2.74 6.58 0.49
CA ARG A 9 -2.06 6.18 -0.76
C ARG A 9 -0.56 6.38 -0.68
N LYS A 10 -0.11 7.55 -0.22
CA LYS A 10 1.33 7.83 -0.04
C LYS A 10 2.00 6.84 0.92
N ASP A 11 1.36 6.54 2.04
CA ASP A 11 1.83 5.54 3.01
C ASP A 11 1.91 4.15 2.37
N PHE A 12 0.92 3.76 1.57
CA PHE A 12 0.91 2.50 0.85
C PHE A 12 2.12 2.36 -0.09
N TYR A 13 2.37 3.36 -0.96
CA TYR A 13 3.55 3.34 -1.84
C TYR A 13 4.87 3.44 -1.07
N ALA A 14 4.91 4.19 0.03
CA ALA A 14 6.09 4.25 0.90
C ALA A 14 6.37 2.88 1.55
N GLN A 15 5.33 2.16 1.99
CA GLN A 15 5.44 0.84 2.59
C GLN A 15 5.86 -0.21 1.55
N ILE A 16 5.33 -0.15 0.32
CA ILE A 16 5.80 -0.97 -0.81
C ILE A 16 7.27 -0.71 -1.10
N SER A 17 7.66 0.56 -1.25
CA SER A 17 9.04 0.94 -1.55
C SER A 17 9.99 0.53 -0.43
N HIS A 18 9.57 0.65 0.83
CA HIS A 18 10.31 0.16 1.99
C HIS A 18 10.48 -1.37 1.90
N LEU A 19 9.41 -2.14 1.67
CA LEU A 19 9.49 -3.60 1.51
C LEU A 19 10.41 -4.01 0.35
N GLN A 20 10.42 -3.25 -0.74
CA GLN A 20 11.35 -3.44 -1.85
C GLN A 20 12.80 -3.09 -1.46
N ALA A 21 13.03 -2.07 -0.65
CA ALA A 21 14.36 -1.70 -0.16
C ALA A 21 14.98 -2.74 0.78
N TYR A 22 14.17 -3.51 1.51
CA TYR A 22 14.63 -4.65 2.32
C TYR A 22 14.78 -5.95 1.51
N SER A 23 14.45 -5.94 0.21
CA SER A 23 14.68 -7.09 -0.65
C SER A 23 16.18 -7.23 -0.90
N LEU A 24 16.75 -8.40 -0.62
CA LEU A 24 18.13 -8.70 -0.97
C LEU A 24 18.34 -8.44 -2.48
N PRO A 25 19.53 -7.97 -2.92
CA PRO A 25 19.77 -7.62 -4.32
C PRO A 25 19.57 -8.78 -5.33
N GLN A 26 19.42 -10.02 -4.86
CA GLN A 26 19.11 -11.20 -5.67
C GLN A 26 17.64 -11.63 -5.67
N THR A 27 16.78 -11.03 -4.87
CA THR A 27 15.36 -11.35 -4.83
C THR A 27 14.59 -10.26 -5.56
N LYS A 28 13.95 -10.60 -6.69
CA LYS A 28 12.90 -9.74 -7.24
C LYS A 28 11.85 -9.56 -6.15
N PRO A 29 11.54 -8.32 -5.73
CA PRO A 29 10.48 -8.10 -4.77
C PRO A 29 9.20 -8.73 -5.32
N THR A 30 8.47 -9.47 -4.49
CA THR A 30 7.18 -10.07 -4.90
C THR A 30 6.20 -9.01 -5.41
N LEU A 31 6.34 -7.77 -4.94
CA LEU A 31 5.56 -6.62 -5.38
C LEU A 31 5.93 -6.13 -6.79
N SER A 32 7.12 -6.47 -7.32
CA SER A 32 7.50 -6.18 -8.71
C SER A 32 6.85 -7.13 -9.72
N LEU A 33 6.12 -8.15 -9.24
CA LEU A 33 5.35 -9.06 -10.08
C LEU A 33 3.90 -8.60 -10.27
N LEU A 34 3.42 -7.67 -9.44
CA LEU A 34 2.08 -7.12 -9.54
C LEU A 34 1.99 -6.18 -10.74
N THR A 35 0.95 -6.34 -11.55
CA THR A 35 0.65 -5.40 -12.64
C THR A 35 0.07 -4.09 -12.08
N GLU A 36 0.04 -3.04 -12.90
CA GLU A 36 -0.50 -1.74 -12.51
C GLU A 36 -1.96 -1.83 -12.03
N GLU A 37 -2.74 -2.75 -12.63
CA GLU A 37 -4.13 -3.04 -12.28
C GLU A 37 -4.24 -3.68 -10.89
N GLU A 38 -3.43 -4.71 -10.61
CA GLU A 38 -3.40 -5.36 -9.29
C GLU A 38 -2.93 -4.39 -8.20
N LEU A 39 -2.00 -3.50 -8.54
CA LEU A 39 -1.51 -2.46 -7.63
C LEU A 39 -2.59 -1.43 -7.29
N LEU A 40 -3.44 -1.07 -8.26
CA LEU A 40 -4.60 -0.20 -8.04
C LEU A 40 -5.67 -0.86 -7.17
N GLU A 41 -5.97 -2.14 -7.38
CA GLU A 41 -6.89 -2.89 -6.52
C GLU A 41 -6.35 -2.99 -5.09
N LEU A 42 -5.06 -3.30 -4.95
CA LEU A 42 -4.40 -3.42 -3.65
C LEU A 42 -4.39 -2.07 -2.92
N GLU A 43 -4.17 -0.95 -3.64
CA GLU A 43 -4.28 0.40 -3.10
C GLU A 43 -5.70 0.67 -2.57
N SER A 44 -6.73 0.35 -3.36
CA SER A 44 -8.13 0.57 -2.98
C SER A 44 -8.51 -0.22 -1.72
N LEU A 45 -8.15 -1.51 -1.68
CA LEU A 45 -8.37 -2.38 -0.52
C LEU A 45 -7.62 -1.90 0.71
N TRP A 46 -6.38 -1.44 0.56
CA TRP A 46 -5.57 -0.94 1.67
C TRP A 46 -6.14 0.37 2.25
N VAL A 47 -6.64 1.26 1.39
CA VAL A 47 -7.34 2.49 1.81
C VAL A 47 -8.63 2.14 2.55
N GLU A 48 -9.44 1.23 2.03
CA GLU A 48 -10.67 0.77 2.71
C GLU A 48 -10.38 0.12 4.06
N LEU A 49 -9.40 -0.79 4.13
CA LEU A 49 -8.97 -1.43 5.37
C LEU A 49 -8.49 -0.39 6.40
N SER A 50 -7.71 0.60 5.96
CA SER A 50 -7.17 1.64 6.83
C SER A 50 -8.27 2.56 7.38
N VAL A 51 -9.25 2.91 6.54
CA VAL A 51 -10.43 3.67 6.96
C VAL A 51 -11.27 2.86 7.94
N TRP A 52 -11.50 1.57 7.65
CA TRP A 52 -12.23 0.66 8.53
C TRP A 52 -11.54 0.49 9.88
N LYS A 53 -10.22 0.28 9.90
CA LYS A 53 -9.41 0.15 11.11
C LYS A 53 -9.44 1.43 11.94
N LYS A 54 -9.37 2.61 11.32
CA LYS A 54 -9.55 3.90 12.01
C LYS A 54 -10.95 4.04 12.62
N LYS A 55 -11.97 3.50 11.94
CA LYS A 55 -13.37 3.53 12.41
C LYS A 55 -13.64 2.54 13.56
N GLN A 56 -12.85 1.48 13.70
CA GLN A 56 -12.94 0.51 14.80
C GLN A 56 -12.18 0.93 16.07
N ASN A 57 -11.25 1.88 15.97
CA ASN A 57 -10.42 2.35 17.08
C ASN A 57 -10.99 3.61 17.77
N HIS A 58 -12.30 3.87 17.61
CA HIS A 58 -13.00 5.06 18.08
C HIS A 58 -14.29 4.68 18.82
#